data_AF-A0A382ZP26-F1
#
_entry.id   AF-A0A382ZP26-F1
#
_cell.length_a   1.000
_cell.length_b   1.000
_cell.length_c   1.000
_cell.angle_alpha   90.00
_cell.angle_beta   90.00
_cell.angle_gamma   90.00
#
_symmetry.space_group_name_H-M   'P 1'
#
loop_
_entity.id
_entity.type
_entity.pdbx_description
1 polymer ?
#
loop_
_entity_poly.entity_id
_entity_poly.type
_entity_poly.pdbx_seq_one_letter_code
_entity_poly.pdbx_strand_id
1 'polypeptide(L)'
;MNTFPFRTGQHIVCICLLFGFVAGTVNGAGRVKTGLQAIYDFNSAEGPVVKDRSGVQPALDLRIADLKAVRRTKGSLEVRAKTVIRSDKPSAKIFNAVR
;
A
#
# COMPACT_ATOMS: atom_id res chain seq x y z
N MET A 1 -18.38 -47.75 -36.66
CA MET A 1 -19.42 -46.81 -37.13
C MET A 1 -20.57 -46.94 -36.14
N ASN A 2 -21.10 -45.87 -35.56
CA ASN A 2 -22.26 -45.23 -36.14
C ASN A 2 -22.43 -43.82 -35.58
N THR A 3 -22.80 -42.95 -36.51
CA THR A 3 -22.93 -41.50 -36.44
C THR A 3 -24.30 -41.11 -35.83
N PHE A 4 -24.30 -39.94 -35.18
CA PHE A 4 -25.34 -39.24 -34.41
C PHE A 4 -26.73 -39.11 -35.08
N PRO A 5 -27.78 -38.71 -34.32
CA PRO A 5 -28.10 -37.27 -34.27
C PRO A 5 -28.70 -36.68 -32.96
N PHE A 6 -28.29 -35.42 -32.69
CA PHE A 6 -29.04 -34.27 -32.13
C PHE A 6 -29.96 -34.41 -30.90
N ARG A 7 -29.62 -33.72 -29.79
CA ARG A 7 -30.51 -32.77 -29.10
C ARG A 7 -29.77 -31.80 -28.15
N THR A 8 -29.69 -30.55 -28.60
CA THR A 8 -29.74 -29.23 -27.93
C THR A 8 -29.76 -29.11 -26.39
N GLY A 9 -28.89 -28.23 -25.86
CA GLY A 9 -28.95 -27.55 -24.55
C GLY A 9 -27.80 -27.92 -23.59
N GLN A 10 -26.62 -27.29 -23.60
CA GLN A 10 -26.31 -25.97 -22.99
C GLN A 10 -26.95 -25.88 -21.57
N HIS A 11 -26.25 -25.94 -20.43
CA HIS A 11 -24.98 -25.33 -20.06
C HIS A 11 -24.10 -26.27 -19.21
N ILE A 12 -22.80 -26.10 -19.43
CA ILE A 12 -21.64 -26.78 -18.85
C ILE A 12 -21.75 -26.93 -17.33
N VAL A 13 -21.77 -28.18 -16.88
CA VAL A 13 -21.31 -28.59 -15.55
C VAL A 13 -19.78 -28.54 -15.58
N CYS A 14 -19.18 -27.70 -14.74
CA CYS A 14 -17.77 -27.85 -14.33
C CYS A 14 -17.71 -27.76 -12.81
N ILE A 15 -17.78 -28.95 -12.23
CA ILE A 15 -17.42 -29.28 -10.87
C ILE A 15 -15.90 -29.08 -10.67
N CYS A 16 -15.48 -28.85 -9.42
CA CYS A 16 -14.08 -28.81 -8.93
C CYS A 16 -13.27 -27.51 -9.16
N LEU A 17 -13.14 -26.69 -8.10
CA LEU A 17 -11.98 -26.77 -7.20
C LEU A 17 -12.11 -25.75 -6.05
N LEU A 18 -12.02 -26.28 -4.83
CA LEU A 18 -11.86 -25.57 -3.57
C LEU A 18 -10.64 -24.64 -3.64
N PHE A 19 -10.84 -23.36 -3.97
CA PHE A 19 -9.86 -22.33 -3.65
C PHE A 19 -10.05 -21.95 -2.18
N GLY A 20 -9.43 -22.73 -1.30
CA GLY A 20 -9.15 -22.28 0.05
C GLY A 20 -8.32 -21.01 -0.04
N PHE A 21 -8.95 -19.87 0.22
CA PHE A 21 -8.23 -18.62 0.44
C PHE A 21 -7.44 -18.78 1.74
N VAL A 22 -6.19 -19.21 1.63
CA VAL A 22 -5.24 -19.12 2.74
C VAL A 22 -5.05 -17.62 3.00
N ALA A 23 -5.73 -17.12 4.02
CA ALA A 23 -5.44 -15.81 4.59
C ALA A 23 -4.03 -15.89 5.16
N GLY A 24 -3.04 -15.53 4.33
CA GLY A 24 -1.68 -15.30 4.81
C GLY A 24 -1.78 -14.25 5.91
N THR A 25 -1.61 -14.67 7.16
CA THR A 25 -1.43 -13.74 8.27
C THR A 25 -0.12 -13.02 7.96
N VAL A 26 -0.23 -11.83 7.39
CA VAL A 26 0.87 -10.87 7.39
C VAL A 26 1.18 -10.63 8.85
N ASN A 27 2.15 -11.38 9.37
CA ASN A 27 2.74 -11.13 10.66
C ASN A 27 3.56 -9.86 10.49
N GLY A 28 2.86 -8.72 10.49
CA GLY A 28 3.47 -7.41 10.52
C GLY A 28 4.26 -7.38 11.81
N ALA A 29 5.58 -7.61 11.71
CA ALA A 29 6.52 -7.58 12.81
C ALA A 29 6.08 -6.46 13.76
N GLY A 30 5.78 -6.83 15.02
CA GLY A 30 5.13 -5.96 15.98
C GLY A 30 5.77 -4.57 15.93
N ARG A 31 5.02 -3.60 15.41
CA ARG A 31 5.58 -2.28 15.13
C ARG A 31 6.12 -1.71 16.42
N VAL A 32 7.41 -1.36 16.44
CA VAL A 32 8.02 -0.68 17.58
C VAL A 32 7.26 0.63 17.83
N LYS A 33 6.60 0.71 18.98
CA LYS A 33 5.83 1.90 19.39
C LYS A 33 6.65 2.84 20.27
N THR A 34 7.62 2.29 20.99
CA THR A 34 8.50 3.05 21.89
C THR A 34 9.66 3.67 21.11
N GLY A 35 9.92 4.97 21.32
CA GLY A 35 11.01 5.68 20.63
C GLY A 35 10.75 5.96 19.14
N LEU A 36 9.49 5.91 18.70
CA LEU A 36 9.11 6.15 17.30
C LEU A 36 9.36 7.62 16.91
N GLN A 37 10.26 7.82 15.94
CA GLN A 37 10.61 9.16 15.46
C GLN A 37 9.88 9.57 14.16
N ALA A 38 9.33 8.64 13.38
CA ALA A 38 8.55 9.00 12.20
C ALA A 38 7.56 7.90 11.84
N ILE A 39 6.35 8.28 11.45
CA ILE A 39 5.33 7.36 10.92
C ILE A 39 4.51 8.12 9.92
N TYR A 40 4.54 7.65 8.68
CA TYR A 40 3.81 8.29 7.60
C TYR A 40 2.44 7.64 7.40
N ASP A 41 1.40 8.47 7.31
CA ASP A 41 0.05 8.02 6.99
C ASP A 41 -0.18 8.03 5.47
N PHE A 42 -0.44 6.85 4.91
CA PHE A 42 -0.77 6.65 3.50
C PHE A 42 -2.27 6.43 3.26
N ASN A 43 -3.13 6.68 4.26
CA ASN A 43 -4.58 6.54 4.08
C ASN A 43 -5.16 7.63 3.18
N SER A 44 -4.52 8.79 3.13
CA SER A 44 -4.90 9.84 2.19
C SER A 44 -4.54 9.42 0.76
N ALA A 45 -5.58 9.25 -0.06
CA ALA A 45 -5.48 8.88 -1.47
C ALA A 45 -5.20 10.08 -2.40
N GLU A 46 -5.07 11.28 -1.84
CA GLU A 46 -5.01 12.52 -2.62
C GLU A 46 -3.94 13.47 -2.08
N GLY A 47 -3.49 14.37 -2.96
CA GLY A 47 -2.59 15.46 -2.62
C GLY A 47 -1.09 15.08 -2.52
N PRO A 48 -0.22 16.10 -2.51
CA PRO A 48 1.23 15.94 -2.55
C PRO A 48 1.84 15.66 -1.17
N VAL A 49 1.06 15.70 -0.09
CA VAL A 49 1.58 15.62 1.27
C VAL A 49 1.31 14.23 1.86
N VAL A 50 2.31 13.66 2.53
CA VAL A 50 2.18 12.48 3.39
C VAL A 50 2.44 12.94 4.82
N LYS A 51 1.44 12.81 5.69
CA LYS A 51 1.51 13.37 7.04
C LYS A 51 2.32 12.48 7.98
N ASP A 52 3.15 13.09 8.82
CA ASP A 52 3.76 12.40 9.95
C ASP A 52 2.77 12.31 11.12
N ARG A 53 2.53 11.10 11.60
CA ARG A 53 1.63 10.78 12.73
C ARG A 53 2.40 10.25 13.94
N SER A 54 3.70 10.53 14.03
CA SER A 54 4.57 10.03 15.11
C SER A 54 4.25 10.62 16.47
N GLY A 55 3.51 11.73 16.49
CA GLY A 55 3.18 12.45 17.72
C GLY A 55 4.35 13.27 18.27
N VAL A 56 5.53 13.20 17.66
CA VAL A 56 6.72 13.93 18.10
C VAL A 56 6.93 15.15 17.21
N GLN A 57 6.93 16.32 17.83
CA GLN A 57 7.03 17.62 17.15
C GLN A 57 8.50 18.04 16.90
N PRO A 58 8.76 18.87 15.87
CA PRO A 58 7.83 19.26 14.82
C PRO A 58 7.51 18.07 13.89
N ALA A 59 6.26 18.00 13.40
CA ALA A 59 5.86 16.99 12.43
C ALA A 59 6.71 17.11 11.16
N LEU A 60 7.23 15.97 10.69
CA LEU A 60 8.11 15.90 9.52
C LEU A 60 7.33 15.41 8.30
N ASP A 61 6.37 16.19 7.83
CA ASP A 61 5.55 15.84 6.68
C ASP A 61 6.41 15.70 5.41
N LEU A 62 6.12 14.68 4.61
CA LEU A 62 6.78 14.47 3.32
C LEU A 62 5.96 15.11 2.21
N ARG A 63 6.66 15.69 1.24
CA ARG A 63 6.10 16.21 0.00
C ARG A 63 6.59 15.37 -1.16
N ILE A 64 5.64 14.98 -2.00
CA ILE A 64 5.85 14.32 -3.29
C ILE A 64 6.00 15.44 -4.32
N ALA A 65 7.13 15.48 -5.02
CA ALA A 65 7.41 16.51 -6.01
C ALA A 65 6.54 16.37 -7.28
N ASP A 66 6.43 15.15 -7.80
CA ASP A 66 5.60 14.85 -8.97
C ASP A 66 4.52 13.83 -8.62
N LEU A 67 3.26 14.30 -8.65
CA LEU A 67 2.07 13.49 -8.40
C LEU A 67 1.71 12.56 -9.56
N LYS A 68 2.13 12.85 -10.79
CA LYS A 68 1.86 11.99 -11.94
C LYS A 68 2.74 10.74 -11.92
N ALA A 69 3.91 10.86 -11.30
CA ALA A 69 4.86 9.77 -11.11
C ALA A 69 4.48 8.79 -9.99
N VAL A 70 3.38 9.05 -9.26
CA VAL A 70 2.98 8.28 -8.09
C VAL A 70 1.49 7.97 -8.13
N ARG A 71 1.11 6.73 -7.84
CA ARG A 71 -0.29 6.36 -7.63
C ARG A 71 -0.56 6.23 -6.14
N ARG A 72 -1.51 7.04 -5.65
CA ARG A 72 -2.03 6.95 -4.30
C ARG A 72 -3.32 6.14 -4.32
N THR A 73 -3.42 5.20 -3.41
CA THR A 73 -4.68 4.51 -3.09
C THR A 73 -4.80 4.45 -1.57
N LYS A 74 -6.02 4.24 -1.06
CA LYS A 74 -6.24 4.22 0.38
C LYS A 74 -5.36 3.16 1.05
N GLY A 75 -4.37 3.61 1.82
CA GLY A 75 -3.43 2.74 2.53
C GLY A 75 -2.14 2.40 1.78
N SER A 76 -1.91 2.93 0.58
CA SER A 76 -0.70 2.63 -0.20
C SER A 76 -0.24 3.77 -1.10
N LEU A 77 1.08 3.81 -1.31
CA LEU A 77 1.77 4.77 -2.17
C LEU A 77 2.66 4.00 -3.15
N GLU A 78 2.32 4.02 -4.43
CA GLU A 78 3.06 3.31 -5.48
C GLU A 78 3.85 4.31 -6.33
N VAL A 79 5.19 4.19 -6.35
CA VAL A 79 6.06 5.02 -7.18
C VAL A 79 6.19 4.38 -8.57
N ARG A 80 5.63 5.03 -9.59
CA ARG A 80 5.54 4.50 -10.97
C ARG A 80 6.59 5.08 -11.90
N ALA A 81 7.11 6.26 -11.58
CA ALA A 81 8.17 6.92 -12.33
C ALA A 81 9.13 7.66 -11.39
N LYS A 82 10.21 8.20 -11.95
CA LYS A 82 11.20 8.97 -11.19
C LYS A 82 10.53 10.18 -10.52
N THR A 83 10.59 10.23 -9.21
CA THR A 83 10.06 11.31 -8.39
C THR A 83 10.90 11.48 -7.14
N VAL A 84 10.76 12.63 -6.48
CA VAL A 84 11.42 12.90 -5.19
C VAL A 84 10.33 13.02 -4.13
N ILE A 85 10.50 12.25 -3.06
CA ILE A 85 9.67 12.34 -1.85
C ILE A 85 10.59 12.78 -0.73
N ARG A 86 10.38 14.00 -0.21
CA ARG A 86 11.28 14.60 0.79
C ARG A 86 10.51 15.43 1.79
N SER A 87 11.07 15.61 2.97
CA SER A 87 10.56 16.62 3.90
C SER A 87 10.90 18.02 3.40
N ASP A 88 9.98 18.97 3.59
CA ASP A 88 10.26 20.39 3.34
C ASP A 88 11.13 21.00 4.46
N LYS A 89 11.06 20.42 5.67
CA LYS A 89 11.81 20.86 6.84
C LYS A 89 13.05 19.99 7.07
N PRO A 90 14.09 20.54 7.72
CA PRO A 90 15.24 19.75 8.18
C PRO A 90 14.77 18.58 9.07
N SER A 91 15.37 17.40 8.88
CA SER A 91 15.09 16.20 9.68
C SER A 91 15.78 16.25 11.06
N ALA A 92 15.75 17.41 11.72
CA ALA A 92 16.47 17.68 12.98
C ALA A 92 16.05 16.73 14.10
N LYS A 93 14.78 16.33 14.12
CA LYS A 93 14.25 15.35 15.07
C LYS A 93 14.89 13.97 14.93
N ILE A 94 15.05 13.47 13.70
CA ILE A 94 15.72 12.19 13.45
C ILE A 94 17.18 12.30 13.87
N PHE A 95 17.83 13.41 13.50
CA PHE A 95 19.22 13.69 13.87
C PHE A 95 19.43 13.70 15.39
N ASN A 96 18.57 14.39 16.13
CA ASN A 96 18.65 14.48 17.59
C ASN A 96 18.36 13.15 18.29
N ALA A 97 17.57 12.26 17.69
CA ALA A 97 17.23 10.98 18.29
C ALA A 97 18.34 9.92 18.19
N VAL A 98 19.30 10.12 17.29
CA VAL A 98 20.43 9.19 17.04
C VAL A 98 21.73 9.68 17.71
N ARG A 99 21.74 10.93 18.20
CA ARG A 99 22.86 11.52 18.90
C ARG A 99 22.89 11.12 20.37
#